data_AF-A0A1G6U1Y6-F1
#
_entry.id   AF-A0A1G6U1Y6-F1
#
_cell.length_a   1.000
_cell.length_b   1.000
_cell.length_c   1.000
_cell.angle_alpha   90.00
_cell.angle_beta   90.00
_cell.angle_gamma   90.00
#
_symmetry.space_group_name_H-M   'P 1'
#
loop_
_entity.id
_entity.type
_entity.pdbx_description
1 polymer ?
#
loop_
_entity_poly.entity_id
_entity_poly.type
_entity_poly.pdbx_seq_one_letter_code
_entity_poly.pdbx_strand_id
1 'polypeptide(L)'
;MPETTQATALTPYMDGYAHGQERRTDLEFKSAENAFIFDPVTEQPKVNPHDDTLTVALRVASHCRDWSQQEYTGSADQDTYFEGCRAGINDRPPTKSWRR
;
A
#
# COMPACT_ATOMS: atom_id res chain seq x y z
N MET A 1 -17.69 -15.29 -33.76
CA MET A 1 -16.34 -14.71 -33.67
C MET A 1 -16.00 -14.69 -32.19
N PRO A 2 -14.95 -15.35 -31.69
CA PRO A 2 -14.56 -15.16 -30.31
C PRO A 2 -13.89 -13.79 -30.22
N GLU A 3 -14.53 -12.84 -29.54
CA GLU A 3 -13.88 -11.62 -29.09
C GLU A 3 -12.83 -12.03 -28.06
N THR A 4 -11.60 -12.21 -28.52
CA THR A 4 -10.45 -12.25 -27.63
C THR A 4 -10.33 -10.85 -27.06
N THR A 5 -10.94 -10.63 -25.89
CA THR A 5 -10.64 -9.48 -25.04
C THR A 5 -9.15 -9.51 -24.79
N GLN A 6 -8.41 -8.80 -25.62
CA GLN A 6 -7.00 -8.58 -25.48
C GLN A 6 -6.89 -7.71 -24.23
N ALA A 7 -6.76 -8.35 -23.07
CA ALA A 7 -6.47 -7.69 -21.82
C ALA A 7 -5.31 -6.75 -22.12
N THR A 8 -5.56 -5.45 -22.03
CA THR A 8 -4.58 -4.40 -22.26
C THR A 8 -3.31 -4.84 -21.54
N ALA A 9 -2.20 -5.03 -22.25
CA ALA A 9 -0.95 -5.41 -21.61
C ALA A 9 -0.61 -4.29 -20.62
N LEU A 10 -0.94 -4.51 -19.35
CA LEU A 10 -0.66 -3.57 -18.28
C LEU A 10 0.85 -3.51 -18.21
N THR A 11 1.41 -2.32 -18.43
CA THR A 11 2.83 -2.10 -18.13
C THR A 11 3.08 -2.53 -16.68
N PRO A 12 4.27 -3.02 -16.31
CA PRO A 12 4.55 -3.47 -14.94
C PRO A 12 4.12 -2.47 -13.86
N TYR A 13 4.21 -1.16 -14.15
CA TYR A 13 3.72 -0.10 -13.27
C TYR A 13 2.21 -0.16 -13.04
N MET A 14 1.42 -0.29 -14.10
CA MET A 14 -0.05 -0.31 -14.02
C MET A 14 -0.55 -1.59 -13.36
N ASP A 15 0.15 -2.70 -13.57
CA ASP A 15 -0.10 -3.97 -12.90
C ASP A 15 0.18 -3.85 -11.39
N GLY A 16 1.35 -3.33 -11.03
CA GLY A 16 1.68 -3.01 -9.64
C GLY A 16 0.66 -2.07 -9.01
N TYR A 17 0.27 -1.00 -9.71
CA TYR A 17 -0.73 -0.05 -9.23
C TYR A 17 -2.08 -0.69 -8.93
N ALA A 18 -2.58 -1.53 -9.84
CA ALA A 18 -3.83 -2.25 -9.64
C ALA A 18 -3.74 -3.20 -8.44
N HIS A 19 -2.67 -4.01 -8.34
CA HIS A 19 -2.49 -4.89 -7.19
C HIS A 19 -2.37 -4.10 -5.87
N GLY A 20 -1.67 -2.97 -5.87
CA GLY A 20 -1.60 -2.08 -4.71
C GLY A 20 -2.97 -1.54 -4.29
N GLN A 21 -3.83 -1.18 -5.24
CA GLN A 21 -5.20 -0.72 -4.99
C GLN A 21 -6.09 -1.80 -4.38
N GLU A 22 -5.94 -3.06 -4.81
CA GLU A 22 -6.67 -4.20 -4.25
C GLU A 22 -6.24 -4.46 -2.80
N ARG A 23 -4.94 -4.34 -2.53
CA ARG A 23 -4.34 -4.65 -1.23
C ARG A 23 -4.49 -3.54 -0.21
N ARG A 24 -4.69 -2.29 -0.61
CA ARG A 24 -4.73 -1.13 0.32
C ARG A 24 -5.73 -1.24 1.47
N THR A 25 -6.76 -2.09 1.34
CA THR A 25 -7.77 -2.31 2.39
C THR A 25 -7.38 -3.37 3.42
N ASP A 26 -6.28 -4.10 3.18
CA ASP A 26 -5.79 -5.13 4.08
C ASP A 26 -5.36 -4.51 5.41
N LEU A 27 -5.65 -5.22 6.51
CA LEU A 27 -5.34 -4.76 7.86
C LEU A 27 -3.84 -4.49 8.06
N GLU A 28 -2.98 -5.16 7.30
CA GLU A 28 -1.52 -5.01 7.37
C GLU A 28 -1.02 -3.65 6.87
N PHE A 29 -1.80 -2.99 5.98
CA PHE A 29 -1.51 -1.67 5.42
C PHE A 29 -2.37 -0.54 6.01
N LYS A 30 -3.31 -0.88 6.89
CA LYS A 30 -4.03 0.10 7.70
C LYS A 30 -3.13 0.53 8.85
N SER A 31 -3.01 1.84 9.04
CA SER A 31 -2.45 2.39 10.28
C SER A 31 -3.42 2.02 11.40
N ALA A 32 -2.96 1.49 12.53
CA ALA A 32 -3.84 1.39 13.69
C ALA A 32 -4.09 2.83 14.15
N GLU A 33 -5.33 3.27 14.10
CA GLU A 33 -5.72 4.65 14.40
C GLU A 33 -5.48 5.05 15.88
N ASN A 34 -4.90 4.16 16.71
CA ASN A 34 -4.47 4.43 18.07
C ASN A 34 -2.96 4.73 18.14
N ALA A 35 -2.56 5.85 17.53
CA ALA A 35 -1.19 6.40 17.63
C ALA A 35 -0.82 6.88 19.05
N PHE A 36 -1.82 7.04 19.92
CA PHE A 36 -1.65 7.46 21.30
C PHE A 36 -2.14 6.36 22.24
N ILE A 37 -1.19 5.80 22.99
CA ILE A 37 -1.52 5.03 24.19
C ILE A 37 -1.37 5.98 25.36
N PHE A 38 -2.39 6.08 26.21
CA PHE A 38 -2.26 6.79 27.47
C PHE A 38 -1.49 5.91 28.44
N ASP A 39 -0.39 6.44 28.97
CA ASP A 39 0.36 5.77 30.03
C ASP A 39 -0.54 5.69 31.29
N PRO A 40 -0.79 4.49 31.86
CA PRO A 40 -1.78 4.33 32.94
C PRO A 40 -1.33 4.93 34.27
N VAL A 41 -0.09 5.43 34.37
CA VAL A 41 0.49 6.02 35.58
C VAL A 41 0.54 7.54 35.46
N THR A 42 0.84 8.06 34.28
CA THR A 42 1.07 9.50 34.05
C THR A 42 -0.04 10.17 33.25
N GLU A 43 -0.98 9.41 32.67
CA GLU A 43 -2.06 9.87 31.78
C GLU A 43 -1.55 10.73 30.62
N GLN A 44 -0.26 10.62 30.30
CA GLN A 44 0.33 11.35 29.18
C GLN A 44 0.18 10.55 27.89
N PRO A 45 -0.10 11.24 26.77
CA PRO A 45 -0.08 10.61 25.45
C PRO A 45 1.33 10.12 25.15
N LYS A 46 1.53 8.80 25.06
CA LYS A 46 2.77 8.19 24.60
C LYS A 46 2.59 7.75 23.15
N VAL A 47 3.57 8.11 22.31
CA VAL A 47 3.66 7.60 20.94
C VAL A 47 3.76 6.09 21.02
N ASN A 48 2.86 5.38 20.36
CA ASN A 48 2.93 3.94 20.24
C ASN A 48 4.12 3.57 19.33
N PRO A 49 5.26 3.07 19.86
CA PRO A 49 6.43 2.77 19.02
C PRO A 49 6.16 1.62 18.03
N HIS A 50 5.01 0.97 18.13
CA HIS A 50 4.57 -0.12 17.26
C HIS A 50 3.71 0.34 16.06
N ASP A 51 3.26 1.59 16.01
CA ASP A 51 2.30 2.07 15.00
C ASP A 51 2.68 3.43 14.38
N ASP A 52 3.98 3.58 14.09
CA ASP A 52 4.46 4.72 13.32
C ASP A 52 4.17 4.51 11.83
N THR A 53 3.75 5.58 11.17
CA THR A 53 3.59 5.65 9.70
C THR A 53 4.81 5.09 8.95
N LEU A 54 6.00 5.16 9.55
CA LEU A 54 7.23 4.53 9.07
C LEU A 54 7.14 3.01 9.03
N THR A 55 6.61 2.37 10.08
CA THR A 55 6.41 0.91 10.15
C THR A 55 5.44 0.45 9.06
N VAL A 56 4.34 1.18 8.85
CA VAL A 56 3.41 0.90 7.76
C VAL A 56 4.10 1.07 6.40
N ALA A 57 4.86 2.16 6.20
CA ALA A 57 5.59 2.39 4.95
C ALA A 57 6.64 1.30 4.66
N LEU A 58 7.32 0.80 5.69
CA LEU A 58 8.29 -0.30 5.57
C LEU A 58 7.61 -1.62 5.21
N ARG A 59 6.46 -1.94 5.83
CA ARG A 59 5.66 -3.12 5.45
C ARG A 59 5.20 -3.03 3.99
N VAL A 60 4.65 -1.88 3.59
CA VAL A 60 4.23 -1.62 2.21
C VAL A 60 5.39 -1.83 1.24
N ALA A 61 6.57 -1.27 1.54
CA ALA A 61 7.74 -1.45 0.70
C ALA A 61 8.18 -2.92 0.62
N SER A 62 8.20 -3.65 1.74
CA SER A 62 8.56 -5.06 1.76
C SER A 62 7.62 -5.89 0.89
N HIS A 63 6.31 -5.78 1.11
CA HIS A 63 5.31 -6.54 0.36
C HIS A 63 5.33 -6.23 -1.13
N CYS A 64 5.40 -4.95 -1.51
CA CYS A 64 5.51 -4.58 -2.92
C CYS A 64 6.78 -5.14 -3.57
N ARG A 65 7.89 -5.25 -2.83
CA ARG A 65 9.12 -5.83 -3.35
C ARG A 65 8.98 -7.34 -3.54
N ASP A 66 8.44 -8.04 -2.56
CA ASP A 66 8.22 -9.49 -2.64
C ASP A 66 7.30 -9.85 -3.81
N TRP A 67 6.22 -9.10 -4.01
CA TRP A 67 5.31 -9.30 -5.14
C TRP A 67 5.98 -8.99 -6.47
N SER A 68 6.77 -7.92 -6.56
CA SER A 68 7.49 -7.60 -7.80
C SER A 68 8.38 -8.77 -8.25
N GLN A 69 9.05 -9.43 -7.30
CA GLN A 69 9.95 -10.57 -7.57
C GLN A 69 9.22 -11.86 -7.91
N GLN A 70 7.96 -12.00 -7.49
CA GLN A 70 7.10 -13.14 -7.85
C GLN A 70 6.52 -12.98 -9.25
N GLU A 71 6.12 -11.77 -9.61
CA GLU A 71 5.47 -11.48 -10.90
C GLU A 71 6.48 -11.27 -12.04
N TYR A 72 7.65 -10.70 -11.76
CA TYR A 72 8.64 -10.34 -12.78
C TYR A 72 10.02 -10.92 -12.47
N THR A 73 10.72 -11.39 -13.50
CA THR A 73 12.11 -11.88 -13.40
C THR A 73 13.15 -10.84 -13.79
N GLY A 74 12.76 -9.82 -14.57
CA GLY A 74 13.62 -8.71 -14.98
C GLY A 74 13.66 -7.62 -13.92
N SER A 75 14.87 -7.17 -13.56
CA SER A 75 15.04 -6.14 -12.51
C SER A 75 14.33 -4.82 -12.83
N ALA A 76 14.35 -4.40 -14.10
CA ALA A 76 13.66 -3.17 -14.54
C ALA A 76 12.13 -3.27 -14.37
N ASP A 77 11.54 -4.42 -14.69
CA ASP A 77 10.11 -4.64 -14.54
C ASP A 77 9.70 -4.79 -13.07
N GLN A 78 10.54 -5.45 -12.27
CA GLN A 78 10.37 -5.53 -10.80
C GLN A 78 10.34 -4.14 -10.18
N ASP A 79 11.31 -3.28 -10.51
CA ASP A 79 11.39 -1.92 -9.97
C ASP A 79 10.17 -1.10 -10.40
N THR A 80 9.77 -1.22 -11.67
CA THR A 80 8.61 -0.52 -12.21
C THR A 80 7.29 -0.96 -11.56
N TYR A 81 7.14 -2.28 -11.31
CA TYR A 81 6.01 -2.83 -10.57
C TYR A 81 5.99 -2.38 -9.11
N PHE A 82 7.15 -2.40 -8.45
CA PHE A 82 7.30 -1.97 -7.07
C PHE A 82 6.85 -0.51 -6.89
N GLU A 83 7.21 0.39 -7.80
CA GLU A 83 6.75 1.77 -7.80
C GLU A 83 5.22 1.87 -7.95
N GLY A 84 4.67 1.12 -8.91
CA GLY A 84 3.22 1.04 -9.13
C GLY A 84 2.48 0.59 -7.88
N CYS A 85 2.92 -0.52 -7.26
CA CYS A 85 2.32 -1.09 -6.05
C CYS A 85 2.29 -0.09 -4.89
N ARG A 86 3.40 0.61 -4.66
CA ARG A 86 3.45 1.65 -3.63
C ARG A 86 2.49 2.79 -3.94
N ALA A 87 2.41 3.23 -5.20
CA ALA A 87 1.48 4.28 -5.59
C ALA A 87 0.03 3.85 -5.39
N GLY A 88 -0.34 2.61 -5.76
CA GLY A 88 -1.69 2.08 -5.60
C GLY A 88 -2.14 1.95 -4.14
N ILE A 89 -1.23 1.55 -3.24
CA ILE A 89 -1.52 1.48 -1.79
C ILE A 89 -1.69 2.88 -1.19
N ASN A 90 -0.86 3.84 -1.61
CA ASN A 90 -0.86 5.21 -1.08
C ASN A 90 -1.94 6.10 -1.70
N ASP A 91 -2.49 5.73 -2.86
CA ASP A 91 -3.61 6.41 -3.50
C ASP A 91 -4.90 6.14 -2.70
N ARG A 92 -5.06 6.90 -1.62
CA ARG A 92 -6.30 6.95 -0.85
C ARG A 92 -7.27 7.87 -1.57
N PRO A 93 -8.54 7.46 -1.77
CA PRO A 93 -9.53 8.37 -2.31
C PRO A 93 -9.58 9.60 -1.39
N PRO A 94 -9.68 10.81 -1.94
CA PRO A 94 -9.81 12.01 -1.13
C PRO A 94 -10.95 11.77 -0.15
N THR A 95 -10.65 11.85 1.16
CA THR A 95 -11.70 11.88 2.16
C THR A 95 -12.57 13.06 1.78
N LYS A 96 -13.82 12.79 1.36
CA LYS A 96 -14.81 13.84 1.14
C LYS A 96 -14.97 14.55 2.48
N SER A 97 -14.20 15.62 2.68
CA SER A 97 -14.50 16.62 3.69
C SER A 97 -15.81 17.25 3.24
N TRP A 98 -16.92 16.69 3.72
CA TRP A 98 -18.20 17.36 3.66
C TRP A 98 -18.08 18.61 4.53
N ARG A 99 -17.64 19.73 3.92
CA ARG A 99 -18.01 21.05 4.41
C ARG A 99 -19.47 21.26 4.00
N ARG A 100 -20.39 21.11 4.95
CA ARG A 100 -21.62 21.88 5.02
C ARG A 100 -21.94 22.15 6.47
#